data_AF-A0A969XSI9-F1
#
_entry.id   AF-A0A969XSI9-F1
#
_cell.length_a   1.000
_cell.length_b   1.000
_cell.length_c   1.000
_cell.angle_alpha   90.00
_cell.angle_beta   90.00
_cell.angle_gamma   90.00
#
_symmetry.space_group_name_H-M   'P 1'
#
loop_
_entity.id
_entity.type
_entity.pdbx_description
1 polymer ?
#
loop_
_entity_poly.entity_id
_entity_poly.type
_entity_poly.pdbx_seq_one_letter_code
_entity_poly.pdbx_strand_id
1 'polypeptide(L)'
;MKVRLFFATDVHGSEVCWRKFINSAKHYEADVLILGGDMTGKAIVPIVQTGPEQWRYHMLDITHDLNGAEDLAKAERLIRDHGYYPVALTPEERDEYTS
;
A
#
# COMPACT_ATOMS: atom_id res chain seq x y z
N MET A 1 -39.30 4.74 4.96
CA MET A 1 -38.10 4.42 4.18
C MET A 1 -36.95 4.23 5.15
N LYS A 2 -36.15 3.17 5.04
CA LYS A 2 -35.00 2.92 5.93
C LYS A 2 -33.72 3.11 5.12
N VAL A 3 -32.81 3.94 5.61
CA VAL A 3 -31.48 4.13 5.03
C VAL A 3 -30.49 3.27 5.81
N ARG A 4 -29.67 2.50 5.10
CA ARG A 4 -28.61 1.66 5.66
C ARG A 4 -27.25 2.29 5.36
N LEU A 5 -26.49 2.54 6.43
CA LEU A 5 -25.15 3.10 6.36
C LEU A 5 -24.11 2.03 6.68
N PHE A 6 -23.04 2.00 5.91
CA PHE A 6 -21.81 1.28 6.26
C PHE A 6 -20.71 2.30 6.56
N PHE A 7 -20.25 2.31 7.81
CA PHE A 7 -19.16 3.17 8.26
C PHE A 7 -17.92 2.32 8.53
N ALA A 8 -16.79 2.76 7.99
CA ALA A 8 -15.47 2.23 8.31
C ALA A 8 -14.51 3.39 8.61
N THR A 9 -13.43 3.09 9.32
CA THR A 9 -12.34 4.03 9.59
C THR A 9 -11.03 3.28 9.55
N ASP A 10 -9.91 4.02 9.57
CA ASP A 10 -8.58 3.46 9.86
C ASP A 10 -8.00 2.55 8.74
N VAL A 11 -8.36 2.83 7.49
CA VAL A 11 -7.89 2.07 6.32
C VAL A 11 -6.39 2.24 6.08
N HIS A 12 -5.82 3.40 6.47
CA HIS A 12 -4.38 3.68 6.37
C HIS A 12 -3.80 3.41 4.97
N GLY A 13 -4.49 3.86 3.93
CA GLY A 13 -4.07 3.69 2.53
C GLY A 13 -4.06 2.24 2.01
N SER A 14 -4.51 1.24 2.78
CA SER A 14 -4.54 -0.16 2.31
C SER A 14 -5.48 -0.32 1.13
N GLU A 15 -4.93 -0.66 -0.04
CA GLU A 15 -5.73 -0.89 -1.24
C GLU A 15 -6.68 -2.09 -1.08
N VAL A 16 -6.31 -3.10 -0.28
CA VAL A 16 -7.18 -4.24 0.02
C VAL A 16 -8.41 -3.78 0.80
N CYS A 17 -8.20 -3.03 1.87
CA CYS A 17 -9.28 -2.52 2.69
C CYS A 17 -10.16 -1.54 1.91
N TRP A 18 -9.56 -0.70 1.05
CA TRP A 18 -10.30 0.17 0.13
C TRP A 18 -11.24 -0.62 -0.80
N ARG A 19 -10.72 -1.65 -1.50
CA ARG A 19 -11.55 -2.51 -2.37
C ARG A 19 -12.67 -3.21 -1.59
N LYS A 20 -12.39 -3.69 -0.38
CA LYS A 20 -13.39 -4.29 0.52
C LYS A 20 -14.46 -3.28 0.92
N PHE A 21 -14.06 -2.06 1.28
CA PHE A 21 -14.96 -0.97 1.65
C PHE A 21 -15.91 -0.62 0.49
N ILE A 22 -15.40 -0.47 -0.73
CA ILE A 22 -16.27 -0.22 -1.90
C ILE A 22 -17.23 -1.39 -2.16
N ASN A 23 -16.74 -2.63 -2.07
CA ASN A 23 -17.58 -3.82 -2.24
C ASN A 23 -18.64 -3.99 -1.13
N SER A 24 -18.47 -3.33 0.02
CA SER A 24 -19.40 -3.40 1.14
C SER A 24 -20.79 -2.84 0.80
N ALA A 25 -20.89 -1.90 -0.15
CA ALA A 25 -22.18 -1.37 -0.64
C ALA A 25 -23.07 -2.50 -1.17
N LYS A 26 -22.53 -3.32 -2.09
CA LYS A 26 -23.25 -4.45 -2.65
C LYS A 26 -23.44 -5.57 -1.62
N HIS A 27 -22.42 -5.86 -0.83
CA HIS A 27 -22.43 -7.01 0.07
C HIS A 27 -23.43 -6.85 1.22
N TYR A 28 -23.55 -5.64 1.78
CA TYR A 28 -24.46 -5.35 2.90
C TYR A 28 -25.72 -4.59 2.48
N GLU A 29 -25.92 -4.39 1.17
CA GLU A 29 -27.01 -3.57 0.64
C GLU A 29 -27.06 -2.18 1.30
N ALA A 30 -25.89 -1.55 1.48
CA ALA A 30 -25.79 -0.23 2.09
C ALA A 30 -26.15 0.85 1.06
N ASP A 31 -27.01 1.78 1.46
CA ASP A 31 -27.40 2.94 0.64
C ASP A 31 -26.31 4.01 0.64
N VAL A 32 -25.56 4.11 1.74
CA VAL A 32 -24.50 5.10 1.93
C VAL A 32 -23.27 4.44 2.53
N LEU A 33 -22.11 4.69 1.93
CA LEU A 33 -20.80 4.33 2.46
C LEU A 33 -20.12 5.58 3.04
N ILE A 34 -19.58 5.46 4.25
CA ILE A 34 -18.77 6.51 4.88
C ILE A 34 -17.43 5.91 5.29
N LEU A 35 -16.35 6.43 4.73
CA LEU A 35 -15.00 6.15 5.20
C LEU A 35 -14.48 7.37 5.95
N GLY A 36 -14.32 7.23 7.26
CA GLY A 36 -13.75 8.25 8.13
C GLY A 36 -12.27 7.99 8.47
N GLY A 37 -11.65 8.94 9.15
CA GLY A 37 -10.28 8.82 9.66
C GLY A 37 -9.20 8.97 8.59
N ASP A 38 -8.02 8.45 8.89
CA ASP A 38 -6.82 8.65 8.08
C ASP A 38 -6.86 7.84 6.78
N MET A 39 -6.90 8.56 5.66
CA MET A 39 -6.89 7.97 4.31
C MET A 39 -5.47 7.81 3.75
N THR A 40 -4.49 8.46 4.36
CA THR A 40 -3.08 8.38 3.94
C THR A 40 -2.50 7.00 4.27
N GLY A 41 -1.53 6.57 3.48
CA GLY A 41 -0.70 5.42 3.81
C GLY A 41 0.15 5.67 5.05
N LYS A 42 0.68 4.59 5.61
CA LYS A 42 1.40 4.56 6.89
C LYS A 42 2.79 5.19 6.79
N ALA A 43 3.53 4.81 5.76
CA ALA A 43 4.89 5.26 5.51
C ALA A 43 5.30 4.98 4.07
N ILE A 44 6.41 5.59 3.64
CA ILE A 44 7.11 5.23 2.42
C ILE A 44 7.98 4.00 2.71
N VAL A 45 7.95 3.01 1.81
CA VAL A 45 8.86 1.87 1.80
C VAL A 45 9.79 2.04 0.60
N PRO A 46 11.05 2.45 0.82
CA PRO A 46 12.02 2.55 -0.24
C PRO A 46 12.42 1.15 -0.72
N ILE A 47 12.36 0.93 -2.02
CA ILE A 47 12.86 -0.26 -2.70
C ILE A 47 14.11 0.17 -3.46
N VAL A 48 15.28 -0.17 -2.93
CA VAL A 48 16.55 0.35 -3.41
C VAL A 48 17.18 -0.64 -4.38
N GLN A 49 17.64 -0.15 -5.53
CA GLN A 49 18.37 -0.96 -6.50
C GLN A 49 19.72 -1.41 -5.92
N THR A 50 20.05 -2.68 -6.07
CA THR A 50 21.30 -3.30 -5.61
C THR A 50 22.12 -3.90 -6.76
N GLY A 51 21.56 -3.96 -7.98
CA GLY A 51 22.20 -4.41 -9.21
C GLY A 51 21.29 -4.20 -10.44
N PRO A 52 21.71 -4.59 -11.66
CA PRO A 52 20.99 -4.28 -12.91
C PRO A 52 19.49 -4.63 -12.91
N GLU A 53 19.10 -5.70 -12.23
CA GLU A 53 17.70 -6.11 -12.03
C GLU A 53 17.45 -6.57 -10.60
N GLN A 54 18.30 -6.16 -9.66
CA GLN A 54 18.23 -6.58 -8.27
C GLN A 54 17.80 -5.41 -7.41
N TRP A 55 16.87 -5.69 -6.50
CA TRP A 55 16.30 -4.69 -5.62
C TRP A 55 16.18 -5.24 -4.21
N ARG A 56 16.20 -4.34 -3.22
CA ARG A 56 16.02 -4.68 -1.81
C ARG A 56 15.10 -3.69 -1.14
N TYR A 57 14.19 -4.18 -0.31
CA TYR A 57 13.42 -3.35 0.62
C TYR A 57 13.34 -3.99 2.00
N HIS A 58 13.03 -3.17 3.00
CA HIS A 58 12.79 -3.61 4.37
C HIS A 58 11.37 -3.22 4.77
N MET A 59 10.58 -4.18 5.24
CA MET A 59 9.22 -3.94 5.71
C MET A 59 8.88 -4.95 6.79
N LEU A 60 8.25 -4.49 7.89
CA LEU A 60 7.84 -5.36 9.02
C LEU A 60 9.00 -6.21 9.58
N ASP A 61 10.17 -5.59 9.77
CA ASP A 61 11.40 -6.23 10.27
C ASP A 61 11.96 -7.36 9.40
N ILE A 62 11.52 -7.43 8.14
CA ILE A 62 11.99 -8.41 7.15
C ILE A 62 12.66 -7.68 5.99
N THR A 63 13.85 -8.15 5.63
CA THR A 63 14.55 -7.75 4.40
C THR A 63 14.12 -8.67 3.26
N HIS A 64 13.73 -8.05 2.15
CA HIS A 64 13.29 -8.74 0.95
C HIS A 64 14.23 -8.40 -0.21
N ASP A 65 14.83 -9.44 -0.79
CA ASP A 65 15.60 -9.35 -2.03
C ASP A 65 14.74 -9.76 -3.22
N LEU A 66 14.77 -8.98 -4.29
CA LEU A 66 13.94 -9.14 -5.48
C LEU A 66 14.83 -9.28 -6.71
N ASN A 67 14.44 -10.16 -7.63
CA ASN A 67 15.17 -10.39 -8.88
C ASN A 67 14.23 -10.22 -10.08
N GLY A 68 14.49 -9.19 -10.89
CA GLY A 68 13.70 -8.90 -12.08
C GLY A 68 12.44 -8.08 -11.82
N ALA A 69 11.83 -7.63 -12.92
CA ALA A 69 10.70 -6.72 -12.91
C ALA A 69 9.42 -7.35 -12.33
N GLU A 70 9.25 -8.68 -12.46
CA GLU A 70 8.06 -9.36 -11.94
C GLU A 70 8.02 -9.37 -10.41
N ASP A 71 9.16 -9.67 -9.76
CA ASP A 71 9.29 -9.65 -8.31
C ASP A 71 9.11 -8.24 -7.75
N LEU A 72 9.64 -7.24 -8.45
CA LEU A 72 9.43 -5.82 -8.13
C LEU A 72 7.94 -5.46 -8.15
N ALA A 73 7.23 -5.77 -9.24
CA ALA A 73 5.81 -5.48 -9.37
C ALA A 73 4.95 -6.18 -8.28
N LYS A 74 5.31 -7.43 -7.92
CA LYS A 74 4.66 -8.15 -6.81
C LYS A 74 4.91 -7.48 -5.47
N ALA A 75 6.14 -7.05 -5.20
CA ALA A 75 6.50 -6.36 -3.97
C ALA A 75 5.78 -5.01 -3.84
N GLU A 76 5.77 -4.18 -4.89
CA GLU A 76 5.06 -2.91 -4.87
C GLU A 76 3.57 -3.10 -4.57
N ARG A 77 2.94 -4.10 -5.19
CA ARG A 77 1.54 -4.45 -4.92
C ARG A 77 1.35 -4.87 -3.46
N LEU A 78 2.23 -5.71 -2.93
CA LEU A 78 2.17 -6.17 -1.53
C LEU A 78 2.28 -4.99 -0.55
N ILE A 79 3.20 -4.05 -0.81
CA ILE A 79 3.43 -2.85 0.00
C ILE A 79 2.16 -1.97 0.00
N ARG A 80 1.55 -1.71 -1.16
CA ARG A 80 0.28 -0.95 -1.27
C ARG A 80 -0.89 -1.66 -0.62
N ASP A 81 -0.96 -2.99 -0.75
CA ASP A 81 -2.00 -3.80 -0.09
C ASP A 81 -1.92 -3.67 1.45
N HIS A 82 -0.72 -3.46 2.01
CA HIS A 82 -0.49 -3.20 3.44
C HIS A 82 -0.67 -1.72 3.87
N GLY A 83 -0.94 -0.84 2.93
CA GLY A 83 -1.15 0.58 3.18
C GLY A 83 0.12 1.42 3.25
N TYR A 84 1.21 0.93 2.66
CA TYR A 84 2.46 1.68 2.51
C TYR A 84 2.63 2.19 1.09
N TYR A 85 3.48 3.19 0.90
CA TYR A 85 3.82 3.74 -0.41
C TYR A 85 5.14 3.13 -0.90
N PRO A 86 5.15 2.24 -1.90
CA PRO A 86 6.39 1.77 -2.49
C PRO A 86 7.02 2.89 -3.32
N VAL A 87 8.33 3.09 -3.16
CA VAL A 87 9.11 4.00 -4.00
C VAL A 87 10.37 3.28 -4.43
N ALA A 88 10.47 2.96 -5.73
CA ALA A 88 11.68 2.42 -6.31
C ALA A 88 12.71 3.54 -6.47
N LEU A 89 13.93 3.30 -5.98
CA LEU A 89 15.01 4.29 -5.95
C LEU A 89 16.32 3.64 -6.40
N THR A 90 17.10 4.38 -7.17
CA THR A 90 18.54 4.14 -7.32
C THR A 90 19.28 4.46 -6.02
N PRO A 91 20.52 3.96 -5.82
CA PRO A 91 21.34 4.34 -4.68
C PRO A 91 21.53 5.87 -4.56
N GLU A 92 21.70 6.56 -5.69
CA GLU A 92 21.87 8.00 -5.76
C GLU A 92 20.60 8.74 -5.30
N GLU A 93 19.42 8.37 -5.83
CA GLU A 93 18.15 8.98 -5.42
C GLU A 93 17.84 8.73 -3.93
N ARG A 94 18.20 7.56 -3.39
CA ARG A 94 18.08 7.28 -1.96
C ARG A 94 18.95 8.25 -1.15
N ASP A 95 20.19 8.47 -1.56
CA ASP A 95 21.15 9.28 -0.81
C ASP A 95 20.74 10.76 -0.71
N GLU A 96 19.99 11.27 -1.70
CA GLU A 96 19.38 12.61 -1.66
C GLU A 96 18.39 12.78 -0.50
N TYR A 97 17.72 11.71 -0.06
CA TYR A 97 16.72 11.75 1.02
C TYR A 97 17.29 11.41 2.41
N THR A 98 18.52 10.91 2.49
CA THR A 98 19.16 10.50 3.76
C THR A 98 20.28 11.42 4.23
N SER A 99 20.49 12.55 3.54
CA SER A 99 21.50 13.57 3.84
C SER A 99 21.04 14.60 4.87
#